data_AF-A0A951VSW9-F1
#
_entry.id   AF-A0A951VSW9-F1
#
_cell.length_a   1.000
_cell.length_b   1.000
_cell.length_c   1.000
_cell.angle_alpha   90.00
_cell.angle_beta   90.00
_cell.angle_gamma   90.00
#
_symmetry.space_group_name_H-M   'P 1'
#
loop_
_entity.id
_entity.type
_entity.pdbx_description
1 polymer ?
#
loop_
_entity_poly.entity_id
_entity_poly.type
_entity_poly.pdbx_seq_one_letter_code
_entity_poly.pdbx_strand_id
1 'polypeptide(L)'
;MAKIRIRQCAGAVEAGRGTILEAALRAGLPYPHSCRSGACGACKTRLHEGEVTMGPHDPAALTATERRRGLILACRARPRGDVEVEWLGGAAAPVLRLRGRVHSLESPNPEVRILRVETDSRLPSPPASTQGCASGGCRRGPTAWPTGPTSRCWNSTSALCPTAW
;
A
#
# COMPACT_ATOMS: atom_id res chain seq x y z
N MET A 1 7.85 29.45 -10.94
CA MET A 1 7.08 28.33 -10.35
C MET A 1 8.06 27.41 -9.65
N ALA A 2 7.69 26.83 -8.52
CA ALA A 2 8.58 25.94 -7.77
C ALA A 2 8.70 24.59 -8.48
N LYS A 3 9.90 24.02 -8.58
CA LYS A 3 10.16 22.73 -9.22
C LYS A 3 10.36 21.65 -8.17
N ILE A 4 9.58 20.58 -8.25
CA ILE A 4 9.66 19.42 -7.36
C ILE A 4 10.45 18.34 -8.10
N ARG A 5 11.62 17.98 -7.58
CA ARG A 5 12.41 16.84 -8.03
C ARG A 5 12.16 15.66 -7.10
N ILE A 6 11.77 14.53 -7.66
CA ILE A 6 11.55 13.31 -6.89
C ILE A 6 12.66 12.32 -7.23
N ARG A 7 13.55 12.00 -6.27
CA ARG A 7 14.74 11.15 -6.56
C ARG A 7 14.40 9.78 -7.12
N GLN A 8 13.23 9.26 -6.76
CA GLN A 8 12.75 7.94 -7.17
C GLN A 8 12.00 7.94 -8.52
N CYS A 9 11.84 9.10 -9.17
CA CYS A 9 11.19 9.24 -10.47
C CYS A 9 12.02 10.11 -11.40
N ALA A 10 12.14 9.73 -12.67
CA ALA A 10 12.81 10.57 -13.67
C ALA A 10 12.02 11.85 -14.05
N GLY A 11 10.87 12.12 -13.41
CA GLY A 11 10.02 13.26 -13.70
C GLY A 11 10.22 14.40 -12.71
N ALA A 12 10.59 15.58 -13.21
CA ALA A 12 10.46 16.82 -12.45
C ALA A 12 9.04 17.36 -12.62
N VAL A 13 8.42 17.78 -11.53
CA VAL A 13 7.03 18.25 -11.51
C VAL A 13 6.97 19.71 -11.13
N GLU A 14 6.09 20.47 -11.77
CA GLU A 14 5.82 21.85 -11.37
C GLU A 14 4.90 21.89 -10.14
N ALA A 15 5.38 22.55 -9.09
CA ALA A 15 4.55 22.94 -7.97
C ALA A 15 3.62 24.07 -8.41
N GLY A 16 2.35 23.72 -8.62
CA GLY A 16 1.26 24.70 -8.70
C GLY A 16 0.91 25.28 -7.32
N ARG A 17 -0.35 25.68 -7.12
CA ARG A 17 -0.85 26.16 -5.82
C ARG A 17 -1.16 25.05 -4.80
N GLY A 18 -0.85 23.81 -5.14
CA GLY A 18 -1.22 22.62 -4.39
C GLY A 18 -0.11 22.08 -3.50
N THR A 19 -0.37 20.90 -2.92
CA THR A 19 0.62 20.13 -2.16
C THR A 19 1.54 19.33 -3.08
N ILE A 20 2.67 18.83 -2.54
CA ILE A 20 3.60 17.96 -3.28
C ILE A 20 2.87 16.75 -3.85
N LEU A 21 1.97 16.13 -3.06
CA LEU A 21 1.18 14.98 -3.50
C LEU A 21 0.25 15.35 -4.69
N GLU A 22 -0.47 16.47 -4.61
CA GLU A 22 -1.38 16.88 -5.69
C GLU A 22 -0.62 17.20 -6.98
N ALA A 23 0.56 17.81 -6.87
CA ALA A 23 1.42 18.07 -8.02
C ALA A 23 1.87 16.74 -8.65
N ALA A 24 2.40 15.80 -7.85
CA ALA A 24 2.83 14.48 -8.32
C ALA A 24 1.71 13.71 -9.02
N LEU A 25 0.51 13.66 -8.41
CA LEU A 25 -0.64 12.96 -8.99
C LEU A 25 -1.14 13.63 -10.27
N ARG A 26 -1.10 14.96 -10.37
CA ARG A 26 -1.47 15.68 -11.60
C ARG A 26 -0.50 15.40 -12.74
N ALA A 27 0.78 15.22 -12.41
CA ALA A 27 1.80 14.79 -13.37
C ALA A 27 1.74 13.28 -13.70
N GLY A 28 0.80 12.53 -13.11
CA GLY A 28 0.69 11.09 -13.31
C GLY A 28 1.79 10.27 -12.63
N LEU A 29 2.54 10.86 -11.68
CA LEU A 29 3.57 10.14 -10.95
C LEU A 29 2.95 9.26 -9.85
N PRO A 30 3.39 8.00 -9.73
CA PRO A 30 2.97 7.13 -8.65
C PRO A 30 3.54 7.64 -7.33
N TYR A 31 2.67 8.01 -6.39
CA TYR A 31 3.08 8.48 -5.06
C TYR A 31 2.32 7.70 -3.98
N PRO A 32 2.99 7.16 -2.94
CA PRO A 32 2.31 6.41 -1.89
C PRO A 32 1.39 7.32 -1.08
N HIS A 33 0.07 7.07 -1.14
CA HIS A 33 -0.94 7.82 -0.40
C HIS A 33 -2.17 6.96 -0.08
N SER A 34 -2.89 7.32 0.98
CA SER A 34 -4.12 6.62 1.40
C SER A 34 -5.18 7.64 1.84
N CYS A 35 -4.98 8.30 2.98
CA CYS A 35 -6.00 9.16 3.60
C CYS A 35 -6.12 10.58 3.00
N ARG A 36 -5.03 11.16 2.45
CA ARG A 36 -4.93 12.58 2.03
C ARG A 36 -5.28 13.63 3.12
N SER A 37 -5.62 13.21 4.32
CA SER A 37 -5.99 14.07 5.46
C SER A 37 -4.85 14.30 6.47
N GLY A 38 -3.70 13.67 6.29
CA GLY A 38 -2.56 13.82 7.20
C GLY A 38 -2.66 12.99 8.50
N ALA A 39 -3.53 11.97 8.55
CA ALA A 39 -3.68 11.08 9.71
C ALA A 39 -2.97 9.73 9.58
N CYS A 40 -2.81 9.22 8.35
CA CYS A 40 -2.35 7.84 8.09
C CYS A 40 -0.83 7.67 7.98
N GLY A 41 -0.06 8.75 7.78
CA GLY A 41 1.40 8.67 7.60
C GLY A 41 1.90 7.95 6.33
N ALA A 42 1.02 7.42 5.47
CA ALA A 42 1.42 6.68 4.27
C ALA A 42 2.22 7.52 3.24
N CYS A 43 2.06 8.85 3.28
CA CYS A 43 2.74 9.80 2.40
C CYS A 43 4.01 10.42 3.03
N LYS A 44 4.61 9.73 4.02
CA LYS A 44 5.89 10.13 4.62
C LYS A 44 6.99 10.20 3.57
N THR A 45 7.67 11.33 3.58
CA THR A 45 8.64 11.72 2.57
C THR A 45 9.80 12.41 3.26
N ARG A 46 11.02 12.15 2.83
CA ARG A 46 12.22 12.86 3.23
C ARG A 46 12.44 14.05 2.30
N LEU A 47 12.66 15.21 2.90
CA LEU A 47 13.11 16.41 2.21
C LEU A 47 14.64 16.41 2.20
N HIS A 48 15.23 16.45 1.01
CA HIS A 48 16.69 16.54 0.83
C HIS A 48 17.12 17.99 0.62
N GLU A 49 16.40 18.72 -0.22
CA GLU A 49 16.71 20.11 -0.55
C GLU A 49 15.45 20.99 -0.59
N GLY A 50 15.62 22.27 -0.28
CA GLY A 50 14.58 23.29 -0.33
C GLY A 50 13.76 23.41 0.97
N GLU A 51 12.73 24.26 0.92
CA GLU A 51 11.86 24.54 2.06
C GLU A 51 10.39 24.25 1.73
N VAL A 52 9.70 23.61 2.67
CA VAL A 52 8.27 23.32 2.57
C VAL A 52 7.51 23.87 3.78
N THR A 53 6.33 24.43 3.52
CA THR A 53 5.36 24.76 4.57
C THR A 53 4.49 23.55 4.82
N MET A 54 4.55 23.04 6.05
CA MET A 54 3.67 21.96 6.50
C MET A 54 2.35 22.53 7.00
N GLY A 55 1.23 22.06 6.45
CA GLY A 55 -0.09 22.33 6.98
C GLY A 55 -0.39 21.59 8.29
N PRO A 56 -1.59 21.80 8.87
CA PRO A 56 -2.03 21.05 10.05
C PRO A 56 -2.02 19.55 9.77
N HIS A 57 -1.59 18.73 10.72
CA HIS A 57 -1.49 17.28 10.61
C HIS A 57 -1.57 16.63 11.98
N ASP A 58 -1.84 15.32 12.00
CA ASP A 58 -1.89 14.56 13.23
C ASP A 58 -0.46 14.28 13.74
N PRO A 59 -0.14 14.55 15.02
CA PRO A 59 1.16 14.22 15.60
C PRO A 59 1.47 12.70 15.60
N ALA A 60 0.45 11.83 15.53
CA ALA A 60 0.65 10.39 15.35
C ALA A 60 1.18 10.06 13.94
N ALA A 61 0.85 10.86 12.93
CA ALA A 61 1.30 10.65 11.56
C ALA A 61 2.72 11.18 11.30
N LEU A 62 3.11 12.27 11.97
CA LEU A 62 4.46 12.84 11.91
C LEU A 62 4.86 13.36 13.28
N THR A 63 5.79 12.65 13.93
CA THR A 63 6.31 13.06 15.22
C THR A 63 7.26 14.25 15.09
N ALA A 64 7.42 15.03 16.16
CA ALA A 64 8.34 16.17 16.17
C ALA A 64 9.80 15.75 15.92
N THR A 65 10.19 14.55 16.37
CA THR A 65 11.52 13.96 16.11
C THR A 65 11.72 13.65 14.63
N GLU A 66 10.72 13.06 13.97
CA GLU A 66 10.74 12.81 12.52
C GLU A 66 10.82 14.12 11.74
N ARG A 67 10.05 15.14 12.13
CA ARG A 67 10.11 16.47 11.51
C ARG A 67 11.50 17.10 11.63
N ARG A 68 12.17 16.96 12.79
CA ARG A 68 13.56 17.41 12.97
C ARG A 68 14.56 16.64 12.11
N ARG A 69 14.26 15.39 11.74
CA ARG A 69 15.06 14.56 10.82
C ARG A 69 14.80 14.88 9.35
N GLY A 70 14.06 15.96 9.04
CA GLY A 70 13.74 16.35 7.66
C GLY A 70 12.62 15.52 7.02
N LEU A 71 11.78 14.87 7.82
CA LEU A 71 10.62 14.14 7.31
C LEU A 71 9.39 15.05 7.23
N ILE A 72 8.63 14.89 6.15
CA ILE A 72 7.47 15.68 5.79
C ILE A 72 6.34 14.77 5.30
N LEU A 73 5.10 15.27 5.34
CA LEU A 73 3.94 14.58 4.76
C LEU A 73 3.59 15.24 3.42
N ALA A 74 3.78 14.53 2.32
CA ALA A 74 3.57 15.10 0.98
C ALA A 74 2.13 15.60 0.74
N CYS A 75 1.13 15.05 1.45
CA CYS A 75 -0.27 15.48 1.36
C CYS A 75 -0.56 16.81 2.08
N ARG A 76 0.36 17.31 2.91
CA ARG A 76 0.22 18.58 3.65
C ARG A 76 1.40 19.52 3.46
N ALA A 77 2.46 19.06 2.79
CA ALA A 77 3.62 19.86 2.44
C ALA A 77 3.33 20.71 1.19
N ARG A 78 3.47 22.03 1.33
CA ARG A 78 3.46 22.99 0.22
C ARG A 78 4.88 23.49 -0.02
N PRO A 79 5.46 23.30 -1.21
CA PRO A 79 6.81 23.79 -1.49
C PRO A 79 6.83 25.32 -1.58
N ARG A 80 7.84 25.97 -0.97
CA ARG A 80 8.06 27.42 -1.08
C ARG A 80 9.01 27.82 -2.21
N GLY A 81 9.68 26.84 -2.81
CA GLY A 81 10.66 27.01 -3.87
C GLY A 81 10.97 25.66 -4.51
N ASP A 82 12.13 25.57 -5.17
CA ASP A 82 12.60 24.30 -5.71
C ASP A 82 12.93 23.34 -4.56
N VAL A 83 12.39 22.12 -4.64
CA VAL A 83 12.54 21.12 -3.59
C VAL A 83 12.93 19.78 -4.18
N GLU A 84 13.78 19.06 -3.45
CA GLU A 84 14.13 17.67 -3.75
C GLU A 84 13.61 16.75 -2.65
N VAL A 85 12.83 15.75 -3.04
CA VAL A 85 12.13 14.87 -2.11
C VAL A 85 12.25 13.39 -2.49
N GLU A 86 12.12 12.54 -1.49
CA GLU A 86 12.17 11.07 -1.62
C GLU A 86 11.12 10.46 -0.68
N TRP A 87 10.20 9.64 -1.19
CA TRP A 87 9.22 8.97 -0.35
C TRP A 87 9.85 7.74 0.34
N LEU A 88 9.42 7.45 1.57
CA LEU A 88 9.93 6.32 2.35
C LEU A 88 9.15 5.01 2.13
N GLY A 89 7.96 5.09 1.54
CA GLY A 89 7.10 3.93 1.31
C GLY A 89 7.53 3.07 0.12
N GLY A 90 6.95 1.87 0.02
CA GLY A 90 7.07 1.04 -1.19
C GLY A 90 6.49 1.75 -2.43
N ALA A 91 6.88 1.29 -3.62
CA ALA A 91 6.36 1.81 -4.88
C ALA A 91 4.83 1.87 -4.83
N ALA A 92 4.26 3.04 -5.14
CA ALA A 92 2.82 3.18 -5.11
C ALA A 92 2.21 2.24 -6.16
N ALA A 93 1.33 1.34 -5.71
CA ALA A 93 0.56 0.53 -6.64
C ALA A 93 -0.21 1.48 -7.57
N PRO A 94 -0.25 1.22 -8.89
CA PRO A 94 -0.97 2.07 -9.81
C PRO A 94 -2.44 2.12 -9.42
N VAL A 95 -3.03 3.31 -9.42
CA VAL A 95 -4.47 3.46 -9.25
C VAL A 95 -5.14 2.97 -10.53
N LEU A 96 -5.74 1.78 -10.47
CA LEU A 96 -6.45 1.19 -11.60
C LEU A 96 -7.93 1.53 -11.52
N ARG A 97 -8.49 1.97 -12.64
CA ARG A 97 -9.94 2.06 -12.82
C ARG A 97 -10.39 0.82 -13.56
N LEU A 98 -11.15 -0.03 -12.88
CA LEU A 98 -11.64 -1.28 -13.44
C LEU A 98 -13.13 -1.20 -13.65
N ARG A 99 -13.60 -1.81 -14.74
CA ARG A 99 -15.00 -2.18 -14.90
C ARG A 99 -15.18 -3.56 -14.28
N GLY A 100 -16.29 -3.74 -13.59
CA GLY A 100 -16.61 -5.00 -12.95
C GLY A 100 -18.11 -5.15 -12.75
N ARG A 101 -18.54 -6.41 -12.64
CA ARG A 101 -19.92 -6.80 -12.37
C ARG A 101 -20.02 -7.29 -10.93
N VAL A 102 -21.08 -6.89 -10.24
CA VAL A 102 -21.40 -7.46 -8.92
C VAL A 102 -21.79 -8.93 -9.12
N HIS A 103 -21.00 -9.84 -8.57
CA HIS A 103 -21.24 -11.28 -8.65
C HIS A 103 -22.14 -11.76 -7.51
N SER A 104 -21.89 -11.30 -6.28
CA SER A 104 -22.76 -11.61 -5.13
C SER A 104 -22.74 -10.51 -4.07
N LEU A 105 -23.81 -10.48 -3.27
CA LEU A 105 -23.95 -9.65 -2.09
C LEU A 105 -24.40 -10.52 -0.92
N GLU A 106 -23.53 -10.68 0.08
CA GLU A 106 -23.78 -11.49 1.27
C GLU A 106 -23.94 -10.58 2.49
N SER A 107 -24.83 -10.95 3.41
CA SER A 107 -25.13 -10.16 4.62
C SER A 107 -24.86 -11.02 5.86
N PRO A 108 -23.60 -11.17 6.30
CA PRO A 108 -23.27 -12.02 7.44
C PRO A 108 -23.92 -11.54 8.74
N ASN A 109 -24.17 -10.23 8.86
CA ASN A 109 -24.92 -9.62 9.94
C ASN A 109 -25.59 -8.31 9.47
N PRO A 110 -26.43 -7.65 10.29
CA PRO A 110 -27.14 -6.43 9.87
C PRO A 110 -26.24 -5.25 9.46
N GLU A 111 -25.07 -5.08 10.09
CA GLU A 111 -24.17 -3.93 9.89
C GLU A 111 -23.10 -4.15 8.80
N VAL A 112 -22.85 -5.40 8.42
CA VAL A 112 -21.82 -5.77 7.44
C VAL A 112 -22.46 -6.34 6.18
N ARG A 113 -21.96 -5.90 5.03
CA ARG A 113 -22.26 -6.45 3.72
C ARG A 113 -20.95 -6.82 3.02
N ILE A 114 -20.89 -8.02 2.46
CA ILE A 114 -19.78 -8.49 1.65
C ILE A 114 -20.20 -8.42 0.19
N LEU A 115 -19.57 -7.51 -0.56
CA LEU A 115 -19.78 -7.36 -2.00
C LEU A 115 -18.66 -8.08 -2.74
N ARG A 116 -19.00 -9.08 -3.56
CA ARG A 116 -18.05 -9.71 -4.48
C ARG A 116 -18.22 -9.09 -5.86
N VAL A 117 -17.13 -8.53 -6.39
CA VAL A 117 -17.10 -7.92 -7.71
C VAL A 117 -16.15 -8.72 -8.59
N GLU A 118 -16.66 -9.20 -9.71
CA GLU A 118 -15.85 -9.79 -10.78
C GLU A 118 -15.40 -8.67 -11.70
N THR A 119 -14.09 -8.57 -11.97
CA THR A 119 -13.51 -7.50 -12.80
C THR A 119 -13.10 -8.04 -14.16
N ASP A 120 -13.26 -7.23 -15.21
CA ASP A 120 -12.93 -7.62 -16.60
C ASP A 120 -11.44 -7.96 -16.80
N SER A 121 -10.58 -7.46 -15.91
CA SER A 121 -9.14 -7.72 -15.91
C SER A 121 -8.67 -8.28 -14.57
N ARG A 122 -7.61 -9.09 -14.60
CA ARG A 122 -6.95 -9.59 -13.39
C ARG A 122 -6.29 -8.43 -12.62
N LEU A 123 -6.53 -8.37 -11.31
CA LEU A 123 -5.86 -7.42 -10.42
C LEU A 123 -4.35 -7.71 -10.36
N PRO A 124 -3.49 -6.68 -10.35
CA PRO A 124 -2.07 -6.87 -10.08
C PRO A 124 -1.92 -7.50 -8.69
N SER A 125 -1.15 -8.58 -8.60
CA SER A 125 -0.86 -9.22 -7.32
C SER A 125 -0.11 -8.24 -6.42
N PRO A 126 -0.45 -8.16 -5.12
CA PRO A 126 0.37 -7.41 -4.18
C PRO A 126 1.81 -7.96 -4.18
N PRO A 127 2.81 -7.13 -3.84
CA PRO A 127 4.20 -7.59 -3.75
C PRO A 127 4.30 -8.77 -2.77
N ALA A 128 5.17 -9.74 -3.09
CA ALA A 128 5.27 -11.05 -2.42
C ALA A 128 5.44 -10.98 -0.89
N SER A 129 5.89 -9.85 -0.32
CA SER A 129 6.01 -9.67 1.13
C SER A 129 4.68 -9.61 1.88
N THR A 130 3.56 -9.39 1.18
CA THR A 130 2.20 -9.46 1.78
C THR A 130 1.50 -10.79 1.46
N GLN A 131 2.21 -11.71 0.79
CA GLN A 131 1.71 -13.03 0.48
C GLN A 131 1.85 -13.92 1.72
N GLY A 132 1.07 -13.61 2.77
CA GLY A 132 0.65 -14.64 3.70
C GLY A 132 -0.01 -15.73 2.85
N CYS A 133 0.53 -16.94 2.92
CA CYS A 133 0.15 -18.11 2.12
C CYS A 133 -1.37 -18.16 1.85
N ALA A 134 -1.78 -17.62 0.70
CA ALA A 134 -3.11 -17.78 0.15
C ALA A 134 -3.12 -18.86 -0.95
N SER A 135 -2.21 -19.84 -0.84
CA SER A 135 -2.30 -21.11 -1.56
C SER A 135 -2.86 -22.15 -0.61
N GLY A 136 -4.17 -22.40 -0.75
CA GLY A 136 -4.83 -23.49 -0.05
C GLY A 136 -4.21 -24.84 -0.36
N GLY A 137 -4.32 -25.75 0.61
CA GLY A 137 -4.05 -27.16 0.38
C GLY A 137 -3.95 -28.01 1.64
N CYS A 138 -5.02 -28.17 2.42
CA CYS A 138 -5.50 -29.48 2.88
C CYS A 138 -6.71 -29.32 3.82
N ARG A 139 -7.91 -29.32 3.26
CA ARG A 139 -9.08 -29.81 4.02
C ARG A 139 -9.05 -31.33 3.94
N ARG A 140 -8.93 -32.01 5.08
CA ARG A 140 -9.45 -33.38 5.31
C ARG A 140 -9.63 -33.58 6.81
N GLY A 141 -10.82 -33.24 7.30
CA GLY A 141 -11.43 -33.77 8.53
C GLY A 141 -12.61 -34.67 8.13
N PRO A 142 -12.97 -35.67 8.94
CA PRO A 142 -13.43 -36.97 8.44
C PRO A 142 -14.94 -36.99 8.18
N THR A 143 -15.34 -37.49 7.01
CA THR A 143 -16.30 -38.61 6.95
C THR A 143 -16.32 -39.18 5.53
N ALA A 144 -16.21 -40.51 5.48
CA ALA A 144 -16.42 -41.40 4.33
C ALA A 144 -15.35 -41.43 3.22
N TRP A 145 -14.51 -42.46 3.32
CA TRP A 145 -13.85 -43.16 2.20
C TRP A 145 -14.92 -43.89 1.35
N PRO A 146 -14.66 -44.21 0.07
CA PRO A 146 -14.16 -45.57 -0.18
C PRO A 146 -13.12 -45.74 -1.32
N THR A 147 -12.17 -46.63 -1.04
CA THR A 147 -11.58 -47.72 -1.88
C THR A 147 -10.75 -47.40 -3.14
N GLY A 148 -9.41 -47.32 -2.94
CA GLY A 148 -8.34 -48.00 -3.71
C GLY A 148 -7.96 -47.51 -5.13
N PRO A 149 -6.79 -47.89 -5.68
CA PRO A 149 -5.47 -48.05 -5.04
C PRO A 149 -4.34 -47.24 -5.75
N THR A 150 -3.21 -47.12 -5.05
CA THR A 150 -1.85 -46.72 -5.53
C THR A 150 -1.64 -45.26 -5.94
N SER A 151 -0.56 -44.55 -5.59
CA SER A 151 0.60 -44.82 -4.76
C SER A 151 1.39 -43.50 -4.55
N ARG A 152 2.28 -43.51 -3.55
CA ARG A 152 3.40 -42.58 -3.30
C ARG A 152 3.11 -41.34 -2.46
N CYS A 153 3.00 -41.59 -1.16
CA CYS A 153 3.76 -40.81 -0.19
C CYS A 153 5.26 -41.03 -0.45
N TRP A 154 6.03 -39.95 -0.56
CA TRP A 154 7.46 -39.99 -0.30
C TRP A 154 7.81 -38.99 0.78
N ASN A 155 8.62 -39.51 1.68
CA ASN A 155 8.97 -39.09 3.03
C ASN A 155 10.27 -38.28 2.99
N SER A 156 10.44 -37.33 3.91
CA SER A 156 11.69 -37.16 4.68
C SER A 156 11.60 -35.86 5.53
N THR A 157 11.23 -35.95 6.80
CA THR A 157 12.10 -36.07 8.01
C THR A 157 12.75 -34.74 8.43
N SER A 158 12.58 -34.42 9.72
CA SER A 158 13.35 -33.47 10.57
C SER A 158 13.16 -31.97 10.27
N ALA A 159 12.92 -31.06 11.21
CA ALA A 159 13.04 -31.11 12.66
C ALA A 159 12.30 -29.89 13.28
N LEU A 160 11.71 -30.13 14.46
CA LEU A 160 11.61 -29.20 15.60
C LEU A 160 10.76 -27.92 15.44
N CYS A 161 9.52 -28.01 15.90
CA CYS A 161 8.75 -26.87 16.40
C CYS A 161 8.87 -26.87 17.93
N PRO A 162 9.64 -25.96 18.57
CA PRO A 162 9.53 -25.76 20.01
C PRO A 162 8.34 -24.85 20.31
N THR A 163 7.40 -25.41 21.06
CA THR A 163 6.46 -24.68 21.91
C THR A 163 7.21 -23.82 22.92
N ALA A 164 6.89 -22.53 22.97
CA ALA A 164 7.21 -21.64 24.08
C ALA A 164 5.94 -20.85 24.46
N TRP A 165 5.27 -21.36 25.50
CA TRP A 165 4.59 -20.66 26.61
C TRP A 165 3.88 -19.35 26.32
#